data_AF-D3ATG4-F1
#
_entry.id   AF-D3ATG4-F1
#
_cell.length_a   1.000
_cell.length_b   1.000
_cell.length_c   1.000
_cell.angle_alpha   90.00
_cell.angle_beta   90.00
_cell.angle_gamma   90.00
#
_symmetry.space_group_name_H-M   'P 1'
#
loop_
_entity.id
_entity.type
_entity.pdbx_description
1 polymer ?
#
loop_
_entity_poly.entity_id
_entity_poly.type
_entity_poly.pdbx_seq_one_letter_code
_entity_poly.pdbx_strand_id
1 'polypeptide(L)' 'MPTVTYEIPYENAKEMLLVEEIDNKDFLTGLFNVMYDELPTPKPKKKK' A
#
# COMPACT_ATOMS: atom_id res chain seq x y z
N MET A 1 -9.35 2.31 -16.32
CA MET A 1 -9.05 1.53 -15.10
C MET A 1 -7.54 1.52 -14.98
N PRO A 2 -6.92 2.19 -13.99
CA PRO A 2 -5.49 2.04 -13.78
C PRO A 2 -5.21 0.56 -13.47
N THR A 3 -4.46 -0.10 -14.34
CA THR A 3 -4.01 -1.48 -14.14
C THR A 3 -2.96 -1.46 -13.04
N VAL A 4 -3.37 -1.79 -11.83
CA VAL A 4 -2.47 -1.93 -10.68
C VAL A 4 -1.64 -3.20 -10.89
N THR A 5 -0.33 -3.04 -10.95
CA THR A 5 0.64 -4.15 -11.04
C THR A 5 1.11 -4.53 -9.65
N TYR A 6 1.20 -5.83 -9.41
CA TYR A 6 1.74 -6.39 -8.17
C TYR A 6 3.01 -7.15 -8.52
N GLU A 7 4.07 -6.91 -7.76
CA GLU A 7 5.36 -7.57 -7.95
C GLU A 7 5.90 -8.12 -6.64
N ILE A 8 6.68 -9.19 -6.77
CA ILE A 8 7.40 -9.79 -5.66
C ILE A 8 8.78 -9.10 -5.61
N PRO A 9 9.06 -8.25 -4.61
CA PRO A 9 10.29 -7.44 -4.58
C PRO A 9 11.58 -8.27 -4.51
N TYR A 10 11.50 -9.52 -4.02
CA TYR A 10 12.58 -10.49 -4.02
C TYR A 10 12.04 -11.91 -3.81
N GLU A 11 12.81 -12.94 -4.16
CA GLU A 11 12.36 -14.34 -4.09
C GLU A 11 11.75 -14.70 -2.72
N ASN A 12 10.53 -15.24 -2.72
CA ASN A 12 9.71 -15.56 -1.54
C ASN A 12 9.13 -14.36 -0.75
N ALA A 13 9.20 -13.14 -1.27
CA ALA A 13 8.49 -12.00 -0.69
C ALA A 13 6.98 -12.07 -0.94
N LYS A 14 6.24 -11.25 -0.20
CA LYS A 14 4.83 -11.00 -0.47
C LYS A 14 4.71 -10.07 -1.67
N GLU A 15 3.75 -10.32 -2.55
CA GLU A 15 3.39 -9.37 -3.61
C GLU A 15 3.09 -7.99 -3.02
N MET A 16 3.76 -6.98 -3.53
CA MET A 16 3.60 -5.57 -3.18
C MET A 16 3.14 -4.80 -4.41
N LEU A 17 2.34 -3.75 -4.18
CA LEU A 17 1.86 -2.87 -5.24
C LEU A 17 3.05 -2.13 -5.86
N LEU A 18 3.26 -2.30 -7.16
CA LEU A 18 4.30 -1.61 -7.92
C LEU A 18 3.80 -0.20 -8.24
N VAL A 19 4.44 0.81 -7.66
CA VAL A 19 4.19 2.21 -7.99
C VAL A 19 5.34 2.70 -8.87
N GLU A 20 5.07 2.98 -10.14
CA GLU A 20 6.06 3.57 -11.06
C GLU A 20 6.30 5.05 -10.73
N GLU A 21 5.24 5.79 -10.37
CA GLU A 21 5.29 7.24 -10.17
C GLU A 21 5.64 7.63 -8.73
N ILE A 22 6.84 7.23 -8.27
CA ILE A 22 7.32 7.53 -6.90
C ILE A 22 7.80 8.97 -6.71
N ASP A 23 8.07 9.70 -7.79
CA ASP A 23 8.55 11.08 -7.74
C ASP A 23 7.41 12.10 -7.62
N ASN A 24 6.17 11.69 -7.91
CA ASN A 24 5.00 12.56 -7.83
C ASN A 24 4.38 12.51 -6.43
N LYS A 25 4.70 13.54 -5.64
CA LYS A 25 4.18 13.69 -4.26
C LYS A 25 2.65 13.74 -4.19
N ASP A 26 2.00 14.41 -5.13
CA ASP A 26 0.55 14.58 -5.12
C ASP A 26 -0.16 13.26 -5.43
N PHE A 27 0.39 12.48 -6.38
CA PHE A 27 -0.07 11.13 -6.69
C PHE A 27 0.05 10.19 -5.49
N LEU A 28 1.23 10.12 -4.87
CA LEU A 28 1.46 9.26 -3.70
C LEU A 28 0.53 9.63 -2.55
N THR A 29 0.37 10.92 -2.28
CA THR A 29 -0.52 11.38 -1.20
C THR A 29 -1.97 10.97 -1.46
N GLY A 30 -2.46 11.11 -2.69
CA GLY A 30 -3.79 10.65 -3.07
C GLY A 30 -3.96 9.12 -2.94
N LEU A 31 -2.98 8.35 -3.41
CA LEU A 31 -2.97 6.90 -3.33
C LEU A 31 -3.05 6.41 -1.87
N PHE A 32 -2.20 6.96 -0.99
CA PHE A 32 -2.19 6.59 0.42
C PHE A 32 -3.49 6.95 1.12
N ASN A 33 -4.09 8.11 0.84
CA ASN A 33 -5.37 8.50 1.45
C ASN A 33 -6.48 7.51 1.10
N VAL A 34 -6.59 7.10 -0.17
CA VAL A 34 -7.61 6.12 -0.60
C VAL A 34 -7.37 4.74 0.02
N MET A 35 -6.12 4.28 0.05
CA MET A 35 -5.79 2.97 0.63
C MET A 35 -5.94 2.94 2.15
N TYR A 36 -5.73 4.07 2.83
CA TYR A 36 -5.74 4.13 4.29
C TYR A 36 -7.11 3.74 4.88
N ASP A 37 -8.19 4.15 4.23
CA ASP A 37 -9.57 3.83 4.66
C ASP A 37 -9.88 2.33 4.54
N GLU A 38 -9.19 1.60 3.66
CA GLU A 38 -9.34 0.15 3.45
C GLU A 38 -8.42 -0.68 4.40
N LEU A 39 -7.55 -0.03 5.18
CA LEU A 39 -6.66 -0.75 6.09
C LEU A 39 -7.44 -1.34 7.27
N PRO A 40 -7.12 -2.58 7.69
CA PRO A 40 -7.75 -3.16 8.86
C PRO A 40 -7.42 -2.35 10.11
N THR A 41 -8.42 -2.16 10.97
CA THR A 41 -8.22 -1.45 12.24
C THR A 41 -7.11 -2.11 13.06
N PRO A 42 -6.26 -1.33 13.75
CA PRO A 42 -5.16 -1.86 14.53
C PRO A 42 -5.68 -2.84 15.59
N LYS A 43 -4.99 -3.97 15.76
CA LYS A 43 -5.37 -4.97 16.77
C LYS A 43 -5.48 -4.30 18.14
N PRO A 44 -6.57 -4.52 18.89
CA PRO A 44 -6.73 -3.91 20.21
C PRO A 44 -5.58 -4.37 21.11
N LYS A 45 -4.84 -3.40 21.68
CA LYS A 45 -3.80 -3.71 22.66
C LYS A 45 -4.48 -4.39 23.85
N LYS A 46 -4.04 -5.61 24.19
CA LYS A 46 -4.47 -6.28 25.42
C LYS A 46 -4.08 -5.37 26.60
N LYS A 47 -5.06 -4.94 27.39
CA LYS A 47 -4.78 -4.28 28.68
C LYS A 47 -4.03 -5.31 29.55
N LYS A 48 -2.93 -4.86 30.17
CA LYS A 48 -2.21 -5.67 31.17
C LYS A 48 -3.08 -5.87 32.40
#